data_AF-F4D491-F1
#
_entry.id   AF-F4D491-F1
#
_cell.length_a   1.000
_cell.length_b   1.000
_cell.length_c   1.000
_cell.angle_alpha   90.00
_cell.angle_beta   90.00
_cell.angle_gamma   90.00
#
_symmetry.space_group_name_H-M   'P 1'
#
loop_
_entity.id
_entity.type
_entity.pdbx_description
1 polymer ?
#
loop_
_entity_poly.entity_id
_entity_poly.type
_entity_poly.pdbx_seq_one_letter_code
_entity_poly.pdbx_strand_id
1 'polypeptide(L)'
;MELKIINMENCYGIGKMKETILNFSQANSYLLYAQNGVFKTSFAKSLTDLINSEMPKDNFYPNRESKIEIEFNGNIISKENVAVFHSYDEKFSSEDSVTNFMAKSELKQRYDNILSELEKEKKALLKSLKSDFDYKKEIETIFKNKSFYEILDNHLTDIENSEEYYSFKYHDIFDKLGKVKDFVNENRDLIEQYFKKYNFIYLRLLNIQRLEILEQTMLMILKKL
;
A
#
# COMPACT_ATOMS: atom_id res chain seq x y z
N MET A 1 11.30 -5.48 25.45
CA MET A 1 9.98 -4.96 25.88
C MET A 1 9.24 -6.09 26.57
N GLU A 2 8.63 -5.86 27.72
CA GLU A 2 7.95 -6.89 28.49
C GLU A 2 6.62 -6.41 29.07
N LEU A 3 5.61 -7.29 29.04
CA LEU A 3 4.36 -7.14 29.75
C LEU A 3 4.35 -8.13 30.91
N LYS A 4 4.16 -7.64 32.14
CA LYS A 4 4.14 -8.45 33.35
C LYS A 4 2.77 -8.36 34.00
N ILE A 5 2.08 -9.50 34.08
CA ILE A 5 0.85 -9.66 34.86
C ILE A 5 1.29 -10.05 36.27
N ILE A 6 1.33 -9.08 37.17
CA ILE A 6 1.76 -9.27 38.56
C ILE A 6 0.70 -10.04 39.31
N ASN A 7 -0.53 -9.55 39.26
CA ASN A 7 -1.64 -10.15 39.98
C ASN A 7 -2.96 -9.87 39.27
N MET A 8 -3.74 -10.91 39.02
CA MET A 8 -5.10 -10.82 38.53
C MET A 8 -5.97 -11.85 39.24
N GLU A 9 -6.91 -11.39 40.05
CA GLU A 9 -7.76 -12.24 40.90
C GLU A 9 -9.23 -11.81 40.78
N ASN A 10 -10.13 -12.79 40.73
CA ASN A 10 -11.60 -12.64 40.66
C ASN A 10 -12.15 -11.74 39.52
N CYS A 11 -11.43 -11.62 38.40
CA CYS A 11 -11.83 -10.75 37.30
C CYS A 11 -12.63 -11.52 36.23
N TYR A 12 -13.95 -11.33 36.16
CA TYR A 12 -14.83 -11.97 35.17
C TYR A 12 -14.64 -13.50 35.02
N GLY A 13 -14.45 -14.21 36.14
CA GLY A 13 -14.23 -15.66 36.15
C GLY A 13 -12.76 -16.10 36.12
N ILE A 14 -11.81 -15.16 35.97
CA ILE A 14 -10.39 -15.43 36.21
C ILE A 14 -10.20 -15.55 37.73
N GLY A 15 -10.01 -16.79 38.21
CA GLY A 15 -9.81 -17.05 39.63
C GLY A 15 -8.53 -16.39 40.17
N LYS A 16 -7.38 -16.77 39.59
CA LYS A 16 -6.07 -16.23 39.96
C LYS A 16 -5.06 -16.45 38.85
N MET A 17 -4.36 -15.39 38.46
CA MET A 17 -3.25 -15.41 37.52
C MET A 17 -2.15 -14.52 38.07
N LYS A 18 -0.95 -15.07 38.23
CA LYS A 18 0.20 -14.39 38.83
C LYS A 18 1.45 -14.65 38.02
N GLU A 19 2.41 -13.73 38.12
CA GLU A 19 3.79 -13.88 37.65
C GLU A 19 3.91 -14.30 36.17
N THR A 20 2.97 -13.86 35.34
CA THR A 20 3.03 -14.16 33.90
C THR A 20 3.76 -13.03 33.17
N ILE A 21 4.78 -13.39 32.39
CA ILE A 21 5.61 -12.44 31.65
C ILE A 21 5.49 -12.75 30.15
N LEU A 22 5.17 -11.75 29.34
CA LEU A 22 5.22 -11.80 27.88
C LEU A 22 6.38 -10.94 27.39
N ASN A 23 7.34 -11.56 26.66
CA ASN A 23 8.58 -10.91 26.24
C ASN A 23 8.56 -10.57 24.75
N PHE A 24 8.36 -9.29 24.45
CA PHE A 24 8.28 -8.78 23.09
C PHE A 24 9.64 -8.53 22.41
N SER A 25 10.74 -9.09 22.94
CA SER A 25 12.08 -8.86 22.36
C SER A 25 12.31 -9.61 21.04
N GLN A 26 11.62 -10.73 20.82
CA GLN A 26 11.71 -11.51 19.58
C GLN A 26 10.55 -11.25 18.62
N ALA A 27 9.38 -10.85 19.14
CA ALA A 27 8.18 -10.60 18.36
C ALA A 27 7.35 -9.47 18.97
N ASN A 28 6.79 -8.61 18.13
CA ASN A 28 5.96 -7.48 18.55
C ASN A 28 4.50 -7.87 18.83
N SER A 29 4.15 -9.15 18.68
CA SER A 29 2.79 -9.67 18.82
C SER A 29 2.78 -11.03 19.50
N TYR A 30 1.76 -11.27 20.34
CA TYR A 30 1.52 -12.55 21.01
C TYR A 30 0.11 -13.06 20.70
N LEU A 31 -0.01 -14.37 20.48
CA LEU A 31 -1.29 -15.06 20.35
C LEU A 31 -1.59 -15.80 21.66
N LEU A 32 -2.64 -15.35 22.37
CA LEU A 32 -3.14 -16.02 23.56
C LEU A 32 -4.26 -17.00 23.16
N TYR A 33 -3.99 -18.29 23.29
CA TYR A 33 -4.94 -19.35 22.94
C TYR A 33 -5.40 -20.13 24.17
N ALA A 34 -6.71 -20.36 24.27
CA ALA A 34 -7.33 -21.17 25.33
C ALA A 34 -8.67 -21.73 24.84
N GLN A 35 -9.24 -22.70 25.56
CA GLN A 35 -10.59 -23.19 25.29
C GLN A 35 -11.65 -22.12 25.60
N ASN A 36 -12.89 -22.37 25.16
CA ASN A 36 -14.02 -21.47 25.45
C ASN A 36 -14.30 -21.43 26.96
N GLY A 37 -14.58 -20.24 27.48
CA GLY A 37 -14.90 -20.03 28.89
C GLY A 37 -13.72 -19.97 29.86
N VAL A 38 -12.46 -20.03 29.37
CA VAL A 38 -11.29 -20.03 30.26
C VAL A 38 -10.92 -18.61 30.72
N PHE A 39 -10.35 -17.78 29.83
CA PHE A 39 -9.91 -16.44 30.23
C PHE A 39 -9.90 -15.40 29.09
N LYS A 40 -9.93 -15.80 27.81
CA LYS A 40 -9.70 -14.88 26.66
C LYS A 40 -10.58 -13.62 26.73
N THR A 41 -11.90 -13.82 26.77
CA THR A 41 -12.87 -12.71 26.83
C THR A 41 -12.85 -12.00 28.18
N SER A 42 -12.67 -12.75 29.28
CA SER A 42 -12.58 -12.19 30.64
C SER A 42 -11.38 -11.26 30.79
N PHE A 43 -10.25 -11.63 30.19
CA PHE A 43 -9.02 -10.84 30.18
C PHE A 43 -9.20 -9.54 29.39
N ALA A 44 -9.77 -9.61 28.18
CA ALA A 44 -10.09 -8.41 27.40
C ALA A 44 -11.04 -7.46 28.14
N LYS A 45 -12.09 -7.99 28.79
CA LYS A 45 -13.02 -7.18 29.60
C LYS A 45 -12.32 -6.53 30.80
N SER A 46 -11.48 -7.27 31.50
CA SER A 46 -10.76 -6.75 32.66
C SER A 46 -9.80 -5.62 32.29
N LEU A 47 -9.13 -5.73 31.15
CA LEU A 47 -8.31 -4.63 30.60
C LEU A 47 -9.16 -3.43 30.19
N THR A 48 -10.34 -3.66 29.62
CA THR A 48 -11.27 -2.59 29.23
C THR A 48 -11.70 -1.78 30.45
N ASP A 49 -12.07 -2.45 31.55
CA ASP A 49 -12.47 -1.79 32.80
C ASP A 49 -11.29 -1.01 33.40
N LEU A 50 -10.09 -1.61 33.42
CA LEU A 50 -8.87 -0.95 33.90
C LEU A 50 -8.60 0.35 33.13
N ILE A 51 -8.77 0.35 31.80
CA ILE A 51 -8.62 1.53 30.93
C ILE A 51 -9.72 2.57 31.23
N ASN A 52 -10.93 2.14 31.58
CA ASN A 52 -12.02 3.02 31.97
C ASN A 52 -11.93 3.52 33.42
N SER A 53 -10.86 3.18 34.13
CA SER A 53 -10.70 3.45 35.58
C SER A 53 -11.80 2.79 36.44
N GLU A 54 -12.35 1.69 35.95
CA GLU A 54 -13.31 0.84 36.66
C GLU A 54 -12.58 -0.42 37.17
N MET A 55 -12.93 -0.87 38.37
CA MET A 55 -12.41 -2.14 38.88
C MET A 55 -13.20 -3.30 38.29
N PRO A 56 -12.54 -4.32 37.70
CA PRO A 56 -13.22 -5.51 37.22
C PRO A 56 -13.92 -6.23 38.39
N LYS A 57 -14.92 -7.05 38.08
CA LYS A 57 -15.69 -7.77 39.09
C LYS A 57 -16.00 -9.21 38.68
N ASP A 58 -16.28 -10.03 39.69
CA ASP A 58 -16.84 -11.36 39.49
C ASP A 58 -18.37 -11.25 39.39
N ASN A 59 -18.92 -11.58 38.21
CA ASN A 59 -20.37 -11.53 37.99
C ASN A 59 -21.12 -12.65 38.74
N PHE A 60 -20.44 -13.75 39.07
CA PHE A 60 -21.06 -14.89 39.76
C PHE A 60 -20.97 -14.71 41.29
N TYR A 61 -19.87 -14.14 41.77
CA TYR A 61 -19.63 -13.89 43.20
C TYR A 61 -19.33 -12.40 43.47
N PRO A 62 -20.35 -11.53 43.52
CA PRO A 62 -20.16 -10.08 43.61
C PRO A 62 -19.45 -9.61 44.88
N ASN A 63 -19.43 -10.42 45.94
CA ASN A 63 -18.76 -10.10 47.21
C ASN A 63 -17.25 -10.39 47.18
N ARG A 64 -16.70 -10.94 46.09
CA ARG A 64 -15.26 -11.18 45.97
C ARG A 64 -14.53 -9.91 45.54
N GLU A 65 -13.52 -9.53 46.31
CA GLU A 65 -12.61 -8.46 45.90
C GLU A 65 -11.83 -8.89 44.66
N SER A 66 -11.86 -8.05 43.65
CA SER A 66 -11.10 -8.24 42.41
C SER A 66 -9.82 -7.44 42.47
N LYS A 67 -8.74 -8.00 41.91
CA LYS A 67 -7.42 -7.36 41.85
C LYS A 67 -6.89 -7.47 40.45
N ILE A 68 -6.32 -6.40 39.93
CA ILE A 68 -5.65 -6.37 38.63
C ILE A 68 -4.43 -5.45 38.72
N GLU A 69 -3.26 -6.02 38.48
CA GLU A 69 -1.96 -5.35 38.52
C GLU A 69 -1.15 -5.86 37.34
N ILE A 70 -0.98 -4.98 36.34
CA ILE A 70 -0.27 -5.29 35.11
C ILE A 70 0.68 -4.14 34.80
N GLU A 71 1.93 -4.48 34.52
CA GLU A 71 2.99 -3.55 34.16
C GLU A 71 3.46 -3.78 32.73
N PHE A 72 3.84 -2.70 32.06
CA PHE A 72 4.53 -2.74 30.78
C PHE A 72 5.86 -1.99 30.91
N ASN A 73 6.97 -2.70 30.69
CA ASN A 73 8.35 -2.20 30.88
C ASN A 73 8.56 -1.51 32.25
N GLY A 74 7.99 -2.06 33.32
CA GLY A 74 8.10 -1.53 34.69
C GLY A 74 7.19 -0.35 35.02
N ASN A 75 6.35 0.11 34.09
CA ASN A 75 5.31 1.11 34.35
C ASN A 75 3.93 0.45 34.45
N ILE A 76 3.11 0.89 35.41
CA ILE A 76 1.72 0.44 35.51
C ILE A 76 0.96 0.86 34.25
N ILE A 77 0.15 -0.07 33.73
CA ILE A 77 -0.70 0.20 32.57
C ILE A 77 -1.72 1.29 32.89
N SER A 78 -1.82 2.28 32.01
CA SER A 78 -2.80 3.35 32.06
C SER A 78 -3.59 3.42 30.75
N LYS A 79 -4.72 4.14 30.79
CA LYS A 79 -5.57 4.44 29.63
C LYS A 79 -4.80 5.04 28.44
N GLU A 80 -3.71 5.77 28.71
CA GLU A 80 -2.91 6.45 27.70
C GLU A 80 -2.02 5.47 26.91
N ASN A 81 -1.69 4.32 27.51
CA ASN A 81 -0.70 3.38 26.98
C ASN A 81 -1.31 2.07 26.46
N VAL A 82 -2.61 1.84 26.66
CA VAL A 82 -3.27 0.57 26.29
C VAL A 82 -4.64 0.82 25.66
N ALA A 83 -4.90 0.11 24.57
CA ALA A 83 -6.19 0.05 23.90
C ALA A 83 -6.64 -1.42 23.78
N VAL A 84 -7.94 -1.68 23.94
CA VAL A 84 -8.55 -3.01 23.79
C VAL A 84 -9.61 -2.92 22.70
N PHE A 85 -9.58 -3.86 21.76
CA PHE A 85 -10.53 -3.96 20.67
C PHE A 85 -11.36 -5.23 20.83
N HIS A 86 -12.68 -5.12 20.86
CA HIS A 86 -13.56 -6.29 20.91
C HIS A 86 -14.00 -6.67 19.50
N SER A 87 -14.09 -7.98 19.24
CA SER A 87 -14.56 -8.51 17.95
C SER A 87 -16.01 -8.15 17.61
N TYR A 88 -16.77 -7.64 18.59
CA TYR A 88 -18.18 -7.27 18.45
C TYR A 88 -18.39 -5.76 18.41
N ASP A 89 -17.33 -4.95 18.51
CA ASP A 89 -17.46 -3.50 18.36
C ASP A 89 -17.70 -3.20 16.87
N GLU A 90 -18.95 -2.92 16.50
CA GLU A 90 -19.37 -2.59 15.12
C GLU A 90 -18.59 -1.41 14.50
N LYS A 91 -17.91 -0.60 15.33
CA LYS A 91 -17.04 0.49 14.90
C LYS A 91 -15.70 0.03 14.29
N PHE A 92 -15.37 -1.26 14.40
CA PHE A 92 -14.13 -1.85 13.91
C PHE A 92 -14.41 -2.87 12.81
N SER A 93 -14.95 -2.38 11.69
CA SER A 93 -14.98 -3.11 10.41
C SER A 93 -13.54 -3.36 9.93
N SER A 94 -13.24 -4.61 9.55
CA SER A 94 -11.94 -5.05 9.03
C SER A 94 -11.54 -4.39 7.71
N GLU A 95 -12.45 -3.66 7.06
CA GLU A 95 -12.17 -2.94 5.81
C GLU A 95 -11.46 -1.58 6.08
N ASP A 96 -11.62 -0.99 7.27
CA ASP A 96 -11.09 0.34 7.65
C ASP A 96 -9.82 0.26 8.54
N SER A 97 -8.96 -0.72 8.24
CA SER A 97 -7.92 -1.21 9.16
C SER A 97 -6.82 -0.21 9.55
N VAL A 98 -6.64 0.91 8.83
CA VAL A 98 -5.58 1.90 9.14
C VAL A 98 -6.08 3.02 10.07
N THR A 99 -7.33 3.45 9.98
CA THR A 99 -7.86 4.56 10.80
C THR A 99 -8.26 4.19 12.21
N ASN A 100 -8.48 2.91 12.46
CA ASN A 100 -8.81 2.37 13.78
C ASN A 100 -7.63 2.37 14.77
N PHE A 101 -6.41 2.65 14.29
CA PHE A 101 -5.23 2.82 15.13
C PHE A 101 -5.09 4.25 15.69
N MET A 102 -5.91 5.21 15.22
CA MET A 102 -5.83 6.60 15.67
C MET A 102 -6.64 6.82 16.94
N ALA A 103 -5.96 6.99 18.07
CA ALA A 103 -6.56 7.18 19.40
C ALA A 103 -7.45 8.44 19.54
N LYS A 104 -7.37 9.40 18.60
CA LYS A 104 -8.19 10.64 18.60
C LYS A 104 -9.17 10.64 17.44
N SER A 105 -10.46 10.82 17.76
CA SER A 105 -11.57 10.87 16.80
C SER A 105 -11.40 11.96 15.75
N GLU A 106 -10.88 13.12 16.12
CA GLU A 106 -10.62 14.23 15.19
C GLU A 106 -9.54 13.89 14.14
N LEU A 107 -8.50 13.18 14.54
CA LEU A 107 -7.43 12.75 13.62
C LEU A 107 -7.93 11.66 12.68
N LYS A 108 -8.73 10.72 13.19
CA LYS A 108 -9.43 9.73 12.39
C LYS A 108 -10.30 10.39 11.31
N GLN A 109 -11.15 11.33 11.71
CA GLN A 109 -12.04 12.02 10.77
C GLN A 109 -11.28 12.79 9.69
N ARG A 110 -10.18 13.46 10.05
CA ARG A 110 -9.32 14.14 9.06
C ARG A 110 -8.69 13.15 8.08
N TYR A 111 -8.19 12.02 8.57
CA TYR A 111 -7.60 11.00 7.71
C TYR A 111 -8.64 10.37 6.78
N ASP A 112 -9.81 9.98 7.32
CA ASP A 112 -10.90 9.39 6.53
C ASP A 112 -11.35 10.35 5.41
N ASN A 113 -11.44 11.65 5.70
CA ASN A 113 -11.77 12.67 4.71
C ASN A 113 -10.71 12.74 3.60
N ILE A 114 -9.43 12.78 3.96
CA ILE A 114 -8.32 12.82 2.98
C ILE A 114 -8.35 11.57 2.10
N LEU A 115 -8.51 10.39 2.70
CA LEU A 115 -8.56 9.13 1.96
C LEU A 115 -9.76 9.08 1.00
N SER A 116 -10.92 9.58 1.45
CA SER A 116 -12.13 9.68 0.65
C SER A 116 -11.95 10.60 -0.56
N GLU A 117 -11.32 11.77 -0.36
CA GLU A 117 -10.99 12.70 -1.44
C GLU A 117 -9.99 12.08 -2.43
N LEU A 118 -8.93 11.42 -1.94
CA LEU A 118 -7.95 10.74 -2.78
C LEU A 118 -8.58 9.65 -3.64
N GLU A 119 -9.43 8.81 -3.07
CA GLU A 119 -10.13 7.76 -3.83
C GLU A 119 -11.13 8.34 -4.84
N LYS A 120 -11.75 9.49 -4.54
CA LYS A 120 -12.64 10.19 -5.47
C LYS A 120 -11.85 10.73 -6.66
N GLU A 121 -10.75 11.42 -6.43
CA GLU A 121 -9.90 11.96 -7.50
C GLU A 121 -9.26 10.84 -8.33
N LYS A 122 -8.78 9.76 -7.69
CA LYS A 122 -8.32 8.56 -8.37
C LYS A 122 -9.40 7.97 -9.29
N LYS A 123 -10.63 7.83 -8.82
CA LYS A 123 -11.74 7.37 -9.68
C LYS A 123 -12.03 8.32 -10.83
N ALA A 124 -11.94 9.64 -10.61
CA ALA A 124 -12.13 10.63 -11.65
C ALA A 124 -11.04 10.53 -12.74
N LEU A 125 -9.76 10.42 -12.34
CA LEU A 125 -8.63 10.21 -13.23
C LEU A 125 -8.78 8.94 -14.06
N LEU A 126 -9.14 7.83 -13.41
CA LEU A 126 -9.36 6.54 -14.08
C LEU A 126 -10.55 6.60 -15.05
N LYS A 127 -11.57 7.42 -14.76
CA LYS A 127 -12.71 7.64 -15.64
C LYS A 127 -12.36 8.55 -16.83
N SER A 128 -11.49 9.54 -16.65
CA SER A 128 -11.00 10.40 -17.74
C SER A 128 -10.10 9.65 -18.71
N LEU A 129 -9.41 8.60 -18.26
CA LEU A 129 -8.59 7.70 -19.08
C LEU A 129 -9.41 6.80 -20.02
N LYS A 130 -10.67 7.17 -20.31
CA LYS A 130 -11.65 6.52 -21.21
C LYS A 130 -11.02 5.47 -22.13
N SER A 131 -11.02 4.23 -21.67
CA SER A 131 -10.71 3.10 -22.52
C SER A 131 -11.41 1.88 -21.96
N ASP A 132 -11.84 1.00 -22.84
CA ASP A 132 -12.42 -0.32 -22.53
C ASP A 132 -11.37 -1.26 -21.91
N PHE A 133 -10.41 -0.73 -21.15
CA PHE A 133 -9.19 -1.39 -20.72
C PHE A 133 -9.18 -1.61 -19.20
N ASP A 134 -8.61 -2.75 -18.78
CA ASP A 134 -8.44 -3.13 -17.38
C ASP A 134 -7.08 -2.62 -16.88
N TYR A 135 -6.96 -1.29 -16.74
CA TYR A 135 -5.73 -0.59 -16.37
C TYR A 135 -5.11 -1.12 -15.08
N LYS A 136 -5.93 -1.65 -14.16
CA LYS A 136 -5.45 -2.27 -12.92
C LYS A 136 -4.53 -3.44 -13.22
N LYS A 137 -4.95 -4.36 -14.08
CA LYS A 137 -4.16 -5.54 -14.43
C LYS A 137 -2.86 -5.20 -15.13
N GLU A 138 -2.87 -4.16 -15.97
CA GLU A 138 -1.66 -3.77 -16.70
C GLU A 138 -0.68 -3.04 -15.82
N ILE A 139 -1.15 -2.13 -14.97
CA ILE A 139 -0.34 -1.50 -13.93
C ILE A 139 0.25 -2.57 -13.00
N GLU A 140 -0.54 -3.57 -12.59
CA GLU A 140 -0.06 -4.72 -11.81
C GLU A 140 0.96 -5.57 -12.57
N THR A 141 0.79 -5.75 -13.88
CA THR A 141 1.69 -6.55 -14.72
C THR A 141 3.03 -5.83 -14.94
N ILE A 142 3.01 -4.51 -15.14
CA ILE A 142 4.19 -3.68 -15.40
C ILE A 142 4.95 -3.39 -14.11
N PHE A 143 4.24 -2.94 -13.06
CA PHE A 143 4.84 -2.41 -11.83
C PHE A 143 4.79 -3.37 -10.63
N LYS A 144 4.38 -4.63 -10.84
CA LYS A 144 4.40 -5.77 -9.91
C LYS A 144 4.68 -5.41 -8.44
N ASN A 145 3.65 -5.51 -7.61
CA ASN A 145 3.68 -5.33 -6.15
C ASN A 145 3.81 -3.87 -5.63
N LYS A 146 3.75 -2.85 -6.50
CA LYS A 146 3.66 -1.45 -6.06
C LYS A 146 2.22 -0.97 -5.97
N SER A 147 1.93 -0.12 -4.98
CA SER A 147 0.62 0.53 -4.90
C SER A 147 0.47 1.60 -5.99
N PHE A 148 -0.77 1.87 -6.38
CA PHE A 148 -1.07 2.91 -7.39
C PHE A 148 -0.46 4.28 -7.03
N TYR A 149 -0.48 4.64 -5.75
CA TYR A 149 0.05 5.91 -5.26
C TYR A 149 1.58 5.93 -5.27
N GLU A 150 2.25 4.81 -4.97
CA GLU A 150 3.71 4.71 -5.10
C GLU A 150 4.17 4.84 -6.56
N ILE A 151 3.40 4.31 -7.50
CA ILE A 151 3.72 4.41 -8.93
C ILE A 151 3.61 5.87 -9.37
N LEU A 152 2.54 6.55 -8.97
CA LEU A 152 2.37 7.97 -9.25
C LEU A 152 3.51 8.79 -8.64
N ASP A 153 3.84 8.60 -7.37
CA ASP A 153 4.89 9.37 -6.69
C ASP A 153 6.27 9.19 -7.35
N ASN A 154 6.60 7.95 -7.76
CA ASN A 154 7.87 7.66 -8.43
C ASN A 154 7.97 8.22 -9.85
N HIS A 155 6.85 8.32 -10.57
CA HIS A 155 6.83 8.68 -11.99
C HIS A 155 6.20 10.05 -12.26
N LEU A 156 5.75 10.78 -11.24
CA LEU A 156 5.08 12.07 -11.40
C LEU A 156 5.98 13.05 -12.16
N THR A 157 7.24 13.14 -11.74
CA THR A 157 8.26 13.99 -12.36
C THR A 157 8.52 13.59 -13.81
N ASP A 158 8.53 12.30 -14.13
CA ASP A 158 8.73 11.81 -15.50
C ASP A 158 7.53 12.15 -16.38
N ILE A 159 6.31 12.02 -15.84
CA ILE A 159 5.06 12.34 -16.54
C ILE A 159 4.98 13.84 -16.82
N GLU A 160 5.27 14.68 -15.83
CA GLU A 160 5.21 16.15 -15.96
C GLU A 160 6.24 16.69 -16.96
N ASN A 161 7.42 16.07 -17.03
CA ASN A 161 8.49 16.46 -17.94
C ASN A 161 8.42 15.76 -19.30
N SER A 162 7.45 14.86 -19.52
CA SER A 162 7.32 14.17 -20.80
C SER A 162 6.76 15.10 -21.88
N GLU A 163 7.58 15.36 -22.91
CA GLU A 163 7.14 16.05 -24.15
C GLU A 163 6.71 15.05 -25.24
N GLU A 164 6.85 13.75 -24.99
CA GLU A 164 6.54 12.68 -25.95
C GLU A 164 5.05 12.36 -25.98
N TYR A 165 4.34 13.01 -26.90
CA TYR A 165 2.98 12.63 -27.25
C TYR A 165 3.00 11.56 -28.34
N TYR A 166 2.68 10.33 -27.98
CA TYR A 166 2.46 9.27 -28.95
C TYR A 166 1.15 9.51 -29.71
N SER A 167 1.24 9.61 -31.04
CA SER A 167 0.07 9.81 -31.90
C SER A 167 -0.72 8.52 -32.16
N PHE A 168 -0.13 7.36 -31.83
CA PHE A 168 -0.79 6.08 -31.98
C PHE A 168 -1.72 5.79 -30.80
N LYS A 169 -2.78 5.03 -31.05
CA LYS A 169 -3.67 4.59 -29.97
C LYS A 169 -3.02 3.41 -29.27
N TYR A 170 -3.05 3.42 -27.94
CA TYR A 170 -2.46 2.36 -27.12
C TYR A 170 -2.93 0.96 -27.53
N HIS A 171 -4.22 0.81 -27.89
CA HIS A 171 -4.83 -0.46 -28.30
C HIS A 171 -4.29 -1.04 -29.63
N ASP A 172 -3.67 -0.22 -30.48
CA ASP A 172 -3.13 -0.69 -31.76
C ASP A 172 -1.82 -1.45 -31.56
N ILE A 173 -1.12 -1.18 -30.46
CA ILE A 173 0.17 -1.79 -30.14
C ILE A 173 0.01 -2.82 -29.02
N PHE A 174 -0.72 -2.48 -27.97
CA PHE A 174 -0.89 -3.32 -26.79
C PHE A 174 -2.29 -3.94 -26.80
N ASP A 175 -2.42 -5.00 -27.60
CA ASP A 175 -3.67 -5.73 -27.74
C ASP A 175 -3.90 -6.69 -26.56
N LYS A 176 -5.15 -6.79 -26.09
CA LYS A 176 -5.52 -7.68 -24.98
C LYS A 176 -5.22 -9.16 -25.26
N LEU A 177 -5.20 -9.55 -26.53
CA LEU A 177 -5.00 -10.94 -26.97
C LEU A 177 -3.52 -11.28 -27.16
N GLY A 178 -2.61 -10.30 -27.01
CA GLY A 178 -1.17 -10.48 -27.20
C GLY A 178 -0.74 -10.80 -28.63
N LYS A 179 -1.61 -10.69 -29.63
CA LYS A 179 -1.32 -11.03 -31.03
C LYS A 179 -0.20 -10.17 -31.60
N VAL A 180 -0.16 -8.89 -31.26
CA VAL A 180 0.91 -7.99 -31.73
C VAL A 180 2.24 -8.42 -31.11
N LYS A 181 2.22 -8.75 -29.81
CA LYS A 181 3.40 -9.24 -29.09
C LYS A 181 3.90 -10.57 -29.66
N ASP A 182 3.00 -11.50 -29.94
CA ASP A 182 3.33 -12.81 -30.50
C ASP A 182 3.91 -12.68 -31.90
N PHE A 183 3.27 -11.87 -32.76
CA PHE A 183 3.78 -11.56 -34.09
C PHE A 183 5.19 -10.94 -34.05
N VAL A 184 5.43 -9.98 -33.15
CA VAL A 184 6.74 -9.35 -32.97
C VAL A 184 7.78 -10.35 -32.48
N ASN A 185 7.41 -11.26 -31.57
CA ASN A 185 8.33 -12.29 -31.06
C ASN A 185 8.70 -13.30 -32.15
N GLU A 186 7.73 -13.75 -32.95
CA GLU A 186 7.96 -14.71 -34.04
C GLU A 186 8.80 -14.10 -35.18
N ASN A 187 8.61 -12.82 -35.48
CA ASN A 187 9.25 -12.15 -36.62
C ASN A 187 10.39 -11.22 -36.21
N ARG A 188 10.88 -11.32 -34.97
CA ARG A 188 11.82 -10.36 -34.38
C ARG A 188 13.06 -10.11 -35.24
N ASP A 189 13.69 -11.19 -35.70
CA ASP A 189 14.93 -11.10 -36.49
C ASP A 189 14.69 -10.46 -37.86
N LEU A 190 13.53 -10.74 -38.49
CA LEU A 190 13.15 -10.16 -39.78
C LEU A 190 12.82 -8.67 -39.63
N ILE A 191 12.11 -8.31 -38.57
CA ILE A 191 11.77 -6.92 -38.23
C ILE A 191 13.06 -6.14 -37.95
N GLU A 192 13.99 -6.70 -37.18
CA GLU A 192 15.27 -6.05 -36.89
C GLU A 192 16.12 -5.86 -38.14
N GLN A 193 16.20 -6.87 -39.02
CA GLN A 193 16.89 -6.76 -40.30
C GLN A 193 16.25 -5.70 -41.21
N TYR A 194 14.92 -5.65 -41.26
CA TYR A 194 14.19 -4.63 -42.00
C TYR A 194 14.52 -3.22 -41.49
N PHE A 195 14.45 -2.99 -40.18
CA PHE A 195 14.79 -1.69 -39.58
C PHE A 195 16.25 -1.31 -39.79
N LYS A 196 17.19 -2.25 -39.66
CA LYS A 196 18.62 -1.99 -39.95
C LYS A 196 18.82 -1.56 -41.39
N LYS A 197 18.19 -2.26 -42.34
CA LYS A 197 18.29 -1.92 -43.77
C LYS A 197 17.62 -0.60 -44.09
N TYR A 198 16.45 -0.34 -43.52
CA TYR A 198 15.73 0.92 -43.66
C TYR A 198 16.56 2.10 -43.14
N ASN A 199 17.08 2.00 -41.91
CA ASN A 199 17.93 3.02 -41.31
C ASN A 199 19.23 3.23 -42.11
N PHE A 200 19.83 2.15 -42.61
CA PHE A 200 21.01 2.25 -43.47
C PHE A 200 20.70 3.05 -44.75
N ILE A 201 19.59 2.76 -45.41
CA ILE A 201 19.16 3.49 -46.61
C ILE A 201 18.85 4.95 -46.27
N TYR A 202 18.09 5.20 -45.20
CA TYR A 202 17.74 6.53 -44.73
C TYR A 202 18.97 7.41 -44.46
N LEU A 203 19.93 6.89 -43.67
CA LEU A 203 21.18 7.59 -43.37
C LEU A 203 22.02 7.85 -44.63
N ARG A 204 22.03 6.90 -45.57
CA ARG A 204 22.73 7.07 -46.84
C ARG A 204 22.10 8.17 -47.69
N LEU A 205 20.78 8.23 -47.78
CA LEU A 205 20.06 9.30 -48.48
C LEU A 205 20.35 10.68 -47.86
N LEU A 206 20.34 10.76 -46.53
CA LEU A 206 20.68 11.99 -45.79
C LEU A 206 22.11 12.46 -46.08
N ASN A 207 23.07 11.54 -46.16
CA ASN A 207 24.45 11.87 -46.49
C ASN A 207 24.63 12.31 -47.94
N ILE A 208 23.92 11.69 -48.89
CA ILE A 208 23.95 12.11 -50.30
C ILE A 208 23.40 13.54 -50.44
N GLN A 209 22.26 13.84 -49.80
CA GLN A 209 21.70 15.19 -49.80
C GLN A 209 22.68 16.22 -49.21
N ARG A 210 23.38 15.88 -48.13
CA ARG A 210 24.42 16.75 -47.54
C ARG A 210 25.60 16.99 -48.49
N LEU A 211 26.06 15.96 -49.20
CA LEU A 211 27.16 16.07 -50.17
C LEU A 211 26.77 16.92 -51.38
N GLU A 212 25.54 16.77 -51.91
CA GLU A 212 25.04 17.61 -53.01
C GLU A 212 24.97 19.09 -52.60
N ILE A 213 24.53 19.39 -51.38
CA ILE A 213 24.51 20.77 -50.86
C ILE A 213 25.94 21.34 -50.75
N LEU A 214 26.90 20.55 -50.28
CA LEU A 214 28.31 20.95 -50.20
C LEU A 214 28.90 21.24 -51.59
N GLU A 215 28.64 20.37 -52.57
CA GLU A 215 29.13 20.52 -53.93
C GLU A 215 28.54 21.76 -54.60
N GLN A 216 27.23 22.00 -54.47
CA GLN A 216 26.59 23.23 -54.96
C GLN A 216 27.18 24.48 -54.30
N THR A 217 27.46 24.43 -53.00
CA THR A 217 28.06 25.54 -52.25
C THR A 217 29.48 25.82 -52.75
N MET A 218 30.30 24.78 -52.96
CA MET A 218 31.64 24.89 -53.52
C MET A 218 31.63 25.48 -54.94
N LEU A 219 30.73 24.99 -55.80
CA LEU A 219 30.60 25.49 -57.17
C LEU A 219 30.21 26.98 -57.19
N MET A 220 29.36 27.40 -56.25
CA MET A 220 28.94 28.79 -56.11
C MET A 220 30.08 29.69 -55.60
N ILE A 221 30.95 29.18 -54.72
CA ILE A 221 32.17 29.89 -54.29
C ILE A 221 33.16 30.02 -55.45
N LEU A 222 33.41 28.94 -56.19
CA LEU A 222 34.33 28.94 -57.33
C LEU A 222 33.87 29.87 -58.47
N LYS A 223 32.57 30.02 -58.69
CA LYS A 223 32.02 30.99 -59.66
C LYS A 223 32.14 32.46 -59.24
N LYS A 224 32.44 32.73 -57.96
CA LYS A 224 32.62 34.09 -57.41
C LYS A 224 34.08 34.52 -57.33
N LEU A 225 35.02 33.60 -57.55
CA LEU A 225 36.46 33.84 -57.70
C LEU A 225 36.78 34.10 -59.18
#